data_AF-A0A9W6WBL8-F1
#
_entry.id   AF-A0A9W6WBL8-F1
#
_cell.length_a   1.000
_cell.length_b   1.000
_cell.length_c   1.000
_cell.angle_alpha   90.00
_cell.angle_beta   90.00
_cell.angle_gamma   90.00
#
_symmetry.space_group_name_H-M   'P 1'
#
loop_
_entity.id
_entity.type
_entity.pdbx_description
1 polymer ?
#
loop_
_entity_poly.entity_id
_entity_poly.type
_entity_poly.pdbx_seq_one_letter_code
_entity_poly.pdbx_strand_id
1 'polypeptide(L)'
;MNVLTRPEAGFYGTHSAATDPDTAWSRLGELAGEPAELAAMVRGLLLHRLDCAGHGLDLTPERLEQGETRYTGAIIAHLVAANDARLSETRAPGDRFVGTCRDFALLFTAALRHGGVPARLRCGWATYLEEGFHGDHWVTEYWRPGKGWTLADPEFDTVTQGFDTMDVPRDRFLVAGDAWRAYRAGDADPQTFGVRLPTGDLLGPAMIRGNVVRDLAALNKVEVLPWDVWGHAEPDGEQGDEVLAVLDRAADLSAEGGPFESIRELYEETPGFKVSAPIVSYAHDGERTVELRGY
;
A
#
# COMPACT_ATOMS: atom_id res chain seq x y z
N MET A 1 -0.12 -15.52 -23.36
CA MET A 1 -1.29 -14.82 -22.79
C MET A 1 -1.19 -14.95 -21.29
N ASN A 2 -1.06 -13.85 -20.56
CA ASN A 2 -1.15 -13.88 -19.10
C ASN A 2 -2.59 -14.29 -18.75
N VAL A 3 -2.77 -15.45 -18.12
CA VAL A 3 -4.09 -15.97 -17.72
C VAL A 3 -4.15 -15.95 -16.20
N LEU A 4 -5.09 -15.18 -15.65
CA LEU A 4 -5.37 -15.19 -14.22
C LEU A 4 -6.06 -16.49 -13.86
N THR A 5 -5.46 -17.26 -12.95
CA THR A 5 -6.06 -18.53 -12.54
C THR A 5 -7.36 -18.27 -11.77
N ARG A 6 -8.30 -19.22 -11.80
CA ARG A 6 -9.57 -19.08 -11.07
C ARG A 6 -9.38 -18.87 -9.55
N PRO A 7 -8.48 -19.59 -8.86
CA PRO A 7 -8.19 -19.34 -7.45
C PRO A 7 -7.68 -17.92 -7.19
N GLU A 8 -6.70 -17.47 -7.97
CA GLU A 8 -6.11 -16.13 -7.84
C GLU A 8 -7.13 -15.02 -8.13
N ALA A 9 -7.94 -15.18 -9.17
CA ALA A 9 -9.03 -14.26 -9.50
C ALA A 9 -10.07 -14.17 -8.37
N GLY A 10 -10.46 -15.31 -7.79
CA GLY A 10 -11.39 -15.34 -6.66
C GLY A 10 -10.82 -14.70 -5.39
N PHE A 11 -9.52 -14.89 -5.13
CA PHE A 11 -8.85 -14.32 -3.98
C PHE A 11 -8.74 -12.79 -4.08
N TYR A 12 -8.20 -12.29 -5.20
CA TYR A 12 -7.99 -10.85 -5.39
C TYR A 12 -9.22 -10.07 -5.86
N GLY A 13 -10.28 -10.77 -6.29
CA GLY A 13 -11.58 -10.16 -6.62
C GLY A 13 -12.53 -9.95 -5.43
N THR A 14 -12.14 -10.38 -4.23
CA THR A 14 -12.97 -10.24 -3.01
C THR A 14 -12.32 -9.29 -2.01
N HIS A 15 -13.12 -8.69 -1.14
CA HIS A 15 -12.62 -7.83 -0.07
C HIS A 15 -11.77 -8.62 0.95
N SER A 16 -10.78 -7.93 1.53
CA SER A 16 -10.00 -8.30 2.71
C SER A 16 -10.62 -7.66 3.94
N ALA A 17 -10.10 -7.95 5.14
CA ALA A 17 -10.53 -7.24 6.35
C ALA A 17 -10.33 -5.72 6.25
N ALA A 18 -9.27 -5.25 5.56
CA ALA A 18 -8.99 -3.82 5.36
C ALA A 18 -9.80 -3.16 4.25
N THR A 19 -10.13 -3.92 3.19
CA THR A 19 -10.92 -3.39 2.05
C THR A 19 -12.42 -3.59 2.19
N ASP A 20 -12.89 -4.32 3.20
CA ASP A 20 -14.31 -4.45 3.53
C ASP A 20 -14.88 -3.08 3.96
N PRO A 21 -15.93 -2.56 3.30
CA PRO A 21 -16.56 -1.29 3.67
C PRO A 21 -17.44 -1.40 4.93
N ASP A 22 -17.53 -2.57 5.55
CA ASP A 22 -18.37 -2.88 6.70
C ASP A 22 -19.85 -2.63 6.42
N THR A 23 -20.43 -1.55 6.95
CA THR A 23 -21.81 -1.15 6.67
C THR A 23 -21.92 -0.16 5.49
N ALA A 24 -20.81 0.33 4.96
CA ALA A 24 -20.75 1.41 3.97
C ALA A 24 -20.79 0.94 2.50
N TRP A 25 -21.37 -0.23 2.21
CA TRP A 25 -21.43 -0.80 0.85
C TRP A 25 -22.05 0.13 -0.18
N SER A 26 -23.14 0.83 0.17
CA SER A 26 -23.79 1.78 -0.72
C SER A 26 -22.90 2.98 -1.04
N ARG A 27 -22.16 3.48 -0.03
CA ARG A 27 -21.20 4.58 -0.20
C ARG A 27 -20.02 4.15 -1.07
N LEU A 28 -19.45 2.96 -0.82
CA LEU A 28 -18.38 2.43 -1.69
C LEU A 28 -18.87 2.26 -3.13
N GLY A 29 -20.11 1.82 -3.34
CA GLY A 29 -20.72 1.68 -4.68
C GLY A 29 -20.94 3.00 -5.42
N GLU A 30 -20.80 4.16 -4.76
CA GLU A 30 -20.77 5.46 -5.45
C GLU A 30 -19.46 5.67 -6.23
N LEU A 31 -18.39 4.97 -5.83
CA LEU A 31 -17.12 4.89 -6.57
C LEU A 31 -17.26 3.80 -7.63
N ALA A 32 -17.80 4.18 -8.79
CA ALA A 32 -17.98 3.30 -9.92
C ALA A 32 -17.44 3.96 -11.19
N GLY A 33 -16.82 3.17 -12.05
CA GLY A 33 -16.25 3.65 -13.31
C GLY A 33 -15.04 2.84 -13.74
N GLU A 34 -14.39 3.30 -14.80
CA GLU A 34 -13.12 2.74 -15.25
C GLU A 34 -11.99 3.06 -14.25
N PRO A 35 -10.89 2.28 -14.21
CA PRO A 35 -9.80 2.50 -13.25
C PRO A 35 -9.28 3.94 -13.17
N ALA A 36 -9.15 4.65 -14.29
CA ALA A 36 -8.71 6.04 -14.29
C ALA A 36 -9.72 7.00 -13.65
N GLU A 37 -11.02 6.74 -13.80
CA GLU A 37 -12.10 7.53 -13.19
C GLU A 37 -12.16 7.28 -11.68
N LEU A 38 -12.05 6.02 -11.27
CA LEU A 38 -11.97 5.62 -9.86
C LEU A 38 -10.77 6.28 -9.18
N ALA A 39 -9.59 6.27 -9.79
CA ALA A 39 -8.41 6.95 -9.25
C ALA A 39 -8.63 8.46 -9.11
N ALA A 40 -9.30 9.10 -10.09
CA ALA A 40 -9.63 10.52 -9.99
C ALA A 40 -10.60 10.83 -8.84
N MET A 41 -11.61 9.97 -8.60
CA MET A 41 -12.51 10.11 -7.46
C MET A 41 -11.74 9.94 -6.13
N VAL A 42 -10.88 8.92 -6.02
CA VAL A 42 -10.03 8.69 -4.83
C VAL A 42 -9.15 9.91 -4.54
N ARG A 43 -8.50 10.51 -5.55
CA ARG A 43 -7.75 11.77 -5.37
C ARG A 43 -8.60 12.96 -4.93
N GLY A 44 -9.88 12.94 -5.28
CA GLY A 44 -10.84 13.96 -4.83
C GLY A 44 -11.28 13.79 -3.37
N LEU A 45 -11.05 12.62 -2.77
CA LEU A 45 -11.47 12.27 -1.41
C LEU A 45 -10.32 12.30 -0.40
N LEU A 46 -9.10 11.99 -0.83
CA LEU A 46 -7.93 11.90 0.06
C LEU A 46 -6.96 13.06 -0.16
N LEU A 47 -6.20 13.35 0.89
CA LEU A 47 -5.06 14.25 0.85
C LEU A 47 -3.89 13.56 1.55
N HIS A 48 -2.73 13.51 0.89
CA HIS A 48 -1.54 12.98 1.51
C HIS A 48 -1.09 13.89 2.65
N ARG A 49 -0.76 13.33 3.81
CA ARG A 49 -0.41 14.12 5.01
C ARG A 49 0.74 15.09 4.77
N LEU A 50 1.72 14.70 3.94
CA LEU A 50 2.87 15.56 3.61
C LEU A 50 2.51 16.75 2.70
N ASP A 51 1.34 16.72 2.05
CA ASP A 51 0.88 17.77 1.13
C ASP A 51 -0.04 18.80 1.80
N CYS A 52 -0.50 18.55 3.05
CA CYS A 52 -1.44 19.40 3.76
C CYS A 52 -1.06 20.89 3.76
N ALA A 53 0.22 21.20 4.01
CA ALA A 53 0.71 22.57 4.05
C ALA A 53 0.57 23.28 2.69
N GLY A 54 0.80 22.57 1.58
CA GLY A 54 0.61 23.09 0.22
C GLY A 54 -0.85 23.42 -0.10
N HIS A 55 -1.79 22.84 0.64
CA HIS A 55 -3.23 23.10 0.54
C HIS A 55 -3.76 24.06 1.61
N GLY A 56 -2.89 24.70 2.40
CA GLY A 56 -3.28 25.65 3.45
C GLY A 56 -3.95 24.97 4.65
N LEU A 57 -3.63 23.69 4.91
CA LEU A 57 -4.13 22.93 6.05
C LEU A 57 -3.01 22.65 7.04
N ASP A 58 -3.30 22.89 8.32
CA ASP A 58 -2.45 22.49 9.42
C ASP A 58 -2.61 20.99 9.71
N LEU A 59 -1.50 20.29 9.87
CA LEU A 59 -1.45 18.91 10.37
C LEU A 59 -1.67 18.91 11.88
N THR A 60 -2.92 19.13 12.31
CA THR A 60 -3.29 19.00 13.72
C THR A 60 -3.15 17.55 14.19
N PRO A 61 -3.02 17.28 15.51
CA PRO A 61 -3.00 15.92 16.03
C PRO A 61 -4.20 15.06 15.59
N GLU A 62 -5.39 15.67 15.48
CA GLU A 62 -6.59 15.00 14.97
C GLU A 62 -6.45 14.56 13.51
N ARG A 63 -5.80 15.38 12.66
CA ARG A 63 -5.51 15.04 11.26
C ARG A 63 -4.42 13.99 11.13
N LEU A 64 -3.41 14.04 11.99
CA LEU A 64 -2.39 12.99 12.06
C LEU A 64 -3.02 11.64 12.46
N GLU A 65 -3.95 11.65 13.41
CA GLU A 65 -4.66 10.45 13.85
C GLU A 65 -5.52 9.83 12.75
N GLN A 66 -6.01 10.61 11.77
CA GLN A 66 -6.70 10.05 10.59
C GLN A 66 -5.80 9.03 9.87
N GLY A 67 -4.50 9.31 9.75
CA GLY A 67 -3.52 8.39 9.14
C GLY A 67 -3.35 7.06 9.87
N GLU A 68 -3.83 6.93 11.11
CA GLU A 68 -3.83 5.68 11.86
C GLU A 68 -5.02 4.77 11.50
N THR A 69 -5.94 5.24 10.63
CA THR A 69 -7.11 4.48 10.18
C THR A 69 -6.72 3.38 9.20
N ARG A 70 -7.02 2.13 9.55
CA ARG A 70 -6.62 0.94 8.75
C ARG A 70 -7.66 0.46 7.75
N TYR A 71 -8.94 0.72 8.02
CA TYR A 71 -10.05 0.02 7.38
C TYR A 71 -10.88 0.94 6.47
N THR A 72 -11.23 0.45 5.28
CA THR A 72 -12.00 1.21 4.27
C THR A 72 -13.31 1.73 4.83
N GLY A 73 -14.07 0.91 5.58
CA GLY A 73 -15.31 1.35 6.23
C GLY A 73 -15.10 2.54 7.17
N ALA A 74 -14.00 2.57 7.92
CA ALA A 74 -13.66 3.68 8.81
C ALA A 74 -13.22 4.93 8.04
N ILE A 75 -12.42 4.77 6.97
CA ILE A 75 -12.06 5.88 6.06
C ILE A 75 -13.33 6.53 5.47
N ILE A 76 -14.27 5.71 4.99
CA ILE A 76 -15.55 6.19 4.47
C ILE A 76 -16.37 6.89 5.56
N ALA A 77 -16.39 6.37 6.78
CA ALA A 77 -17.08 7.01 7.90
C ALA A 77 -16.49 8.41 8.20
N HIS A 78 -15.16 8.57 8.18
CA HIS A 78 -14.51 9.88 8.32
C HIS A 78 -14.90 10.85 7.20
N LEU A 79 -14.90 10.38 5.95
CA LEU A 79 -15.30 11.21 4.79
C LEU A 79 -16.75 11.68 4.92
N VAL A 80 -17.67 10.78 5.25
CA VAL A 80 -19.10 11.07 5.42
C VAL A 80 -19.35 12.02 6.58
N ALA A 81 -18.65 11.81 7.71
CA ALA A 81 -18.78 12.69 8.88
C ALA A 81 -18.29 14.12 8.59
N ALA A 82 -17.23 14.28 7.80
CA ALA A 82 -16.76 15.59 7.36
C ALA A 82 -17.71 16.24 6.34
N ASN A 83 -18.18 15.47 5.36
CA ASN A 83 -19.07 15.95 4.30
C ASN A 83 -19.89 14.80 3.67
N ASP A 84 -21.20 14.78 3.91
CA ASP A 84 -22.11 13.70 3.49
C ASP A 84 -22.53 13.74 2.00
N ALA A 85 -21.95 14.62 1.16
CA ALA A 85 -22.15 14.53 -0.29
C ALA A 85 -21.62 13.19 -0.85
N ARG A 86 -21.86 12.90 -2.13
CA ARG A 86 -21.50 11.60 -2.72
C ARG A 86 -19.98 11.41 -2.76
N LEU A 87 -19.48 10.19 -2.55
CA LEU A 87 -18.06 9.86 -2.66
C LEU A 87 -17.51 10.06 -4.08
N SER A 88 -18.38 10.04 -5.10
CA SER A 88 -18.03 10.39 -6.48
C SER A 88 -17.67 11.87 -6.67
N GLU A 89 -18.01 12.74 -5.72
CA GLU A 89 -17.79 14.17 -5.80
C GLU A 89 -16.47 14.58 -5.14
N THR A 90 -15.70 15.43 -5.83
CA THR A 90 -14.45 15.98 -5.30
C THR A 90 -14.71 16.87 -4.09
N ARG A 91 -13.90 16.71 -3.04
CA ARG A 91 -13.97 17.50 -1.82
C ARG A 91 -13.01 18.68 -1.86
N ALA A 92 -13.38 19.76 -1.18
CA ALA A 92 -12.43 20.79 -0.79
C ALA A 92 -11.35 20.17 0.11
N PRO A 93 -10.10 20.68 0.13
CA PRO A 93 -9.03 20.07 0.91
C PRO A 93 -9.39 19.81 2.38
N GLY A 94 -10.09 20.75 3.03
CA GLY A 94 -10.51 20.61 4.43
C GLY A 94 -11.52 19.49 4.70
N ASP A 95 -12.21 18.98 3.68
CA ASP A 95 -13.19 17.89 3.80
C ASP A 95 -12.60 16.53 3.38
N ARG A 96 -11.33 16.50 2.94
CA ARG A 96 -10.64 15.27 2.55
C ARG A 96 -10.15 14.50 3.77
N PHE A 97 -10.07 13.19 3.62
CA PHE A 97 -9.40 12.32 4.58
C PHE A 97 -7.89 12.51 4.45
N VAL A 98 -7.22 12.83 5.56
CA VAL A 98 -5.76 12.98 5.61
C VAL A 98 -5.14 11.62 5.89
N GLY A 99 -4.42 11.09 4.90
CA GLY A 99 -3.83 9.75 4.95
C GLY A 99 -2.46 9.69 4.29
N THR A 100 -2.11 8.51 3.79
CA THR A 100 -0.85 8.22 3.11
C THR A 100 -1.10 7.56 1.75
N CYS A 101 -0.05 7.35 0.95
CA CYS A 101 -0.10 6.60 -0.30
C CYS A 101 -0.83 5.26 -0.18
N ARG A 102 -0.66 4.58 0.96
CA ARG A 102 -1.34 3.32 1.28
C ARG A 102 -2.85 3.47 1.32
N ASP A 103 -3.40 4.60 1.78
CA ASP A 103 -4.84 4.82 1.88
C ASP A 103 -5.48 5.13 0.53
N PHE A 104 -4.75 5.82 -0.36
CA PHE A 104 -5.13 5.95 -1.76
C PHE A 104 -5.19 4.58 -2.42
N ALA A 105 -4.13 3.76 -2.27
CA ALA A 105 -4.08 2.41 -2.80
C ALA A 105 -5.18 1.50 -2.22
N LEU A 106 -5.47 1.61 -0.91
CA LEU A 106 -6.51 0.83 -0.25
C LEU A 106 -7.91 1.16 -0.77
N LEU A 107 -8.30 2.44 -0.76
CA LEU A 107 -9.65 2.84 -1.19
C LEU A 107 -9.87 2.53 -2.68
N PHE A 108 -8.83 2.75 -3.50
CA PHE A 108 -8.87 2.39 -4.92
C PHE A 108 -9.02 0.88 -5.14
N THR A 109 -8.25 0.07 -4.41
CA THR A 109 -8.37 -1.39 -4.45
C THR A 109 -9.74 -1.87 -3.99
N ALA A 110 -10.31 -1.27 -2.95
CA ALA A 110 -11.67 -1.58 -2.49
C ALA A 110 -12.71 -1.28 -3.58
N ALA A 111 -12.62 -0.14 -4.25
CA ALA A 111 -13.52 0.22 -5.35
C ALA A 111 -13.38 -0.73 -6.56
N LEU A 112 -12.16 -1.09 -6.94
CA LEU A 112 -11.90 -2.07 -8.01
C LEU A 112 -12.50 -3.45 -7.69
N ARG A 113 -12.26 -3.96 -6.47
CA ARG A 113 -12.83 -5.24 -6.00
C ARG A 113 -14.36 -5.19 -5.99
N HIS A 114 -14.94 -4.07 -5.55
CA HIS A 114 -16.39 -3.86 -5.58
C HIS A 114 -16.96 -3.90 -7.02
N GLY A 115 -16.23 -3.33 -7.98
CA GLY A 115 -16.53 -3.39 -9.41
C GLY A 115 -16.20 -4.73 -10.08
N GLY A 116 -15.69 -5.72 -9.34
CA GLY A 116 -15.35 -7.05 -9.86
C GLY A 116 -14.00 -7.14 -10.57
N VAL A 117 -13.13 -6.14 -10.43
CA VAL A 117 -11.76 -6.15 -10.95
C VAL A 117 -10.82 -6.73 -9.89
N PRO A 118 -10.12 -7.86 -10.17
CA PRO A 118 -9.12 -8.38 -9.26
C PRO A 118 -8.00 -7.36 -9.03
N ALA A 119 -7.73 -7.05 -7.77
CA ALA A 119 -6.77 -6.03 -7.37
C ALA A 119 -6.04 -6.40 -6.07
N ARG A 120 -4.80 -5.94 -5.92
CA ARG A 120 -3.95 -6.16 -4.74
C ARG A 120 -3.03 -4.97 -4.50
N LEU A 121 -2.74 -4.66 -3.24
CA LEU A 121 -1.76 -3.63 -2.91
C LEU A 121 -0.35 -4.16 -3.11
N ARG A 122 0.57 -3.25 -3.43
CA ARG A 122 2.01 -3.49 -3.46
C ARG A 122 2.69 -2.45 -2.59
N CYS A 123 3.65 -2.90 -1.80
CA CYS A 123 4.58 -2.05 -1.05
C CYS A 123 5.94 -2.08 -1.75
N GLY A 124 6.58 -0.92 -1.87
CA GLY A 124 7.80 -0.80 -2.64
C GLY A 124 8.32 0.63 -2.65
N TRP A 125 8.81 1.04 -3.81
CA TRP A 125 9.66 2.20 -3.94
C TRP A 125 9.38 2.97 -5.22
N ALA A 126 8.90 4.20 -5.09
CA ALA A 126 8.70 5.09 -6.22
C ALA A 126 9.98 5.89 -6.51
N THR A 127 10.44 5.87 -7.75
CA THR A 127 11.60 6.65 -8.24
C THR A 127 11.20 7.98 -8.89
N TYR A 128 9.91 8.32 -8.80
CA TYR A 128 9.30 9.50 -9.42
C TYR A 128 8.81 10.54 -8.42
N LEU A 129 8.97 10.30 -7.12
CA LEU A 129 8.68 11.29 -6.08
C LEU A 129 9.83 12.30 -5.96
N GLU A 130 11.06 11.81 -6.09
CA GLU A 130 12.27 12.62 -6.06
C GLU A 130 13.37 11.94 -6.92
N GLU A 131 14.07 12.74 -7.73
CA GLU A 131 15.14 12.24 -8.58
C GLU A 131 16.30 11.65 -7.76
N GLY A 132 16.72 10.43 -8.10
CA GLY A 132 17.81 9.73 -7.42
C GLY A 132 17.43 9.13 -6.06
N PHE A 133 16.15 9.17 -5.68
CA PHE A 133 15.64 8.60 -4.44
C PHE A 133 14.58 7.53 -4.70
N HIS A 134 14.59 6.51 -3.84
CA HIS A 134 13.61 5.44 -3.80
C HIS A 134 12.69 5.71 -2.61
N GLY A 135 11.60 6.43 -2.85
CA GLY A 135 10.64 6.80 -1.81
C GLY A 135 9.74 5.63 -1.43
N ASP A 136 9.63 5.33 -0.13
CA ASP A 136 8.66 4.35 0.39
C ASP A 136 7.27 4.69 -0.14
N HIS A 137 6.65 3.73 -0.83
CA HIS A 137 5.41 4.00 -1.53
C HIS A 137 4.53 2.76 -1.67
N TRP A 138 3.23 3.00 -1.75
CA TRP A 138 2.21 1.97 -1.89
C TRP A 138 1.36 2.24 -3.12
N VAL A 139 1.19 1.21 -3.93
CA VAL A 139 0.43 1.27 -5.19
C VAL A 139 -0.53 0.08 -5.28
N THR A 140 -1.38 0.09 -6.30
CA THR A 140 -2.29 -1.02 -6.60
C THR A 140 -1.85 -1.76 -7.85
N GLU A 141 -1.78 -3.09 -7.79
CA GLU A 141 -1.84 -3.91 -8.99
C GLU A 141 -3.28 -4.31 -9.26
N TYR A 142 -3.73 -4.14 -10.50
CA TYR A 142 -5.04 -4.59 -10.95
C TYR A 142 -4.92 -5.40 -12.22
N TRP A 143 -5.82 -6.37 -12.38
CA TRP A 143 -5.77 -7.28 -13.52
C TRP A 143 -6.40 -6.66 -14.76
N ARG A 144 -5.62 -6.55 -15.84
CA ARG A 144 -6.11 -6.14 -17.16
C ARG A 144 -6.18 -7.34 -18.11
N PRO A 145 -7.37 -7.73 -18.59
CA PRO A 145 -7.49 -8.80 -19.58
C PRO A 145 -6.60 -8.56 -20.81
N GLY A 146 -5.85 -9.58 -21.21
CA GLY A 146 -4.92 -9.50 -22.35
C GLY A 146 -3.56 -8.84 -22.05
N LYS A 147 -3.41 -8.18 -20.90
CA LYS A 147 -2.15 -7.55 -20.47
C LYS A 147 -1.55 -8.22 -19.22
N GLY A 148 -2.37 -8.42 -18.19
CA GLY A 148 -1.97 -8.98 -16.91
C GLY A 148 -1.98 -7.95 -15.77
N TRP A 149 -1.25 -8.25 -14.69
CA TRP A 149 -1.10 -7.36 -13.54
C TRP A 149 -0.43 -6.05 -13.93
N THR A 150 -1.18 -4.96 -13.80
CA THR A 150 -0.77 -3.60 -14.15
C THR A 150 -0.69 -2.75 -12.90
N LEU A 151 0.41 -2.03 -12.72
CA LEU A 151 0.59 -1.10 -11.61
C LEU A 151 -0.22 0.18 -11.87
N ALA A 152 -0.95 0.60 -10.85
CA ALA A 152 -1.65 1.88 -10.80
C ALA A 152 -1.26 2.60 -9.51
N ASP A 153 -0.88 3.85 -9.65
CA ASP A 153 -0.71 4.79 -8.56
C ASP A 153 -1.91 5.74 -8.52
N PRO A 154 -2.92 5.48 -7.66
CA PRO A 154 -4.09 6.31 -7.58
C PRO A 154 -3.83 7.67 -6.91
N GLU A 155 -2.68 7.89 -6.27
CA GLU A 155 -2.37 9.16 -5.61
C GLU A 155 -2.11 10.30 -6.61
N PHE A 156 -1.53 9.98 -7.76
CA PHE A 156 -1.11 10.99 -8.73
C PHE A 156 -1.89 10.95 -10.04
N ASP A 157 -2.00 12.11 -10.68
CA ASP A 157 -2.52 12.21 -12.04
C ASP A 157 -1.40 12.07 -13.09
N THR A 158 -1.77 11.51 -14.24
CA THR A 158 -0.87 11.22 -15.36
C THR A 158 -0.26 12.48 -15.98
N VAL A 159 -0.96 13.61 -15.97
CA VAL A 159 -0.48 14.84 -16.62
C VAL A 159 0.66 15.44 -15.82
N THR A 160 0.50 15.56 -14.50
CA THR A 160 1.52 16.08 -13.59
C THR A 160 2.74 15.16 -13.53
N GLN A 161 2.54 13.84 -13.53
CA GLN A 161 3.64 12.88 -13.49
C GLN A 161 4.39 12.70 -14.82
N GLY A 162 3.75 13.01 -15.94
CA GLY A 162 4.33 12.85 -17.28
C GLY A 162 4.43 11.40 -17.76
N PHE A 163 3.74 10.46 -17.10
CA PHE A 163 3.57 9.07 -17.52
C PHE A 163 2.20 8.53 -17.04
N ASP A 164 1.72 7.46 -17.67
CA ASP A 164 0.42 6.84 -17.32
C ASP A 164 0.46 6.27 -15.91
N THR A 165 -0.20 6.94 -14.97
CA THR A 165 -0.26 6.51 -13.57
C THR A 165 -1.16 5.29 -13.37
N MET A 166 -1.97 4.90 -14.35
CA MET A 166 -2.75 3.66 -14.35
C MET A 166 -2.03 2.51 -15.06
N ASP A 167 -0.81 2.74 -15.52
CA ASP A 167 0.11 1.79 -16.13
C ASP A 167 1.56 2.15 -15.77
N VAL A 168 1.83 2.21 -14.46
CA VAL A 168 3.13 2.66 -13.94
C VAL A 168 4.23 1.73 -14.48
N PRO A 169 5.27 2.27 -15.12
CA PRO A 169 6.41 1.48 -15.58
C PRO A 169 7.10 0.77 -14.40
N ARG A 170 7.48 -0.49 -14.60
CA ARG A 170 8.12 -1.34 -13.56
C ARG A 170 9.51 -0.83 -13.14
N ASP A 171 10.15 0.01 -13.96
CA ASP A 171 11.39 0.72 -13.64
C ASP A 171 11.16 2.03 -12.88
N ARG A 172 9.90 2.49 -12.78
CA ARG A 172 9.50 3.68 -12.02
C ARG A 172 8.97 3.35 -10.63
N PHE A 173 8.38 2.17 -10.46
CA PHE A 173 8.02 1.62 -9.16
C PHE A 173 8.71 0.27 -8.96
N LEU A 174 9.72 0.22 -8.10
CA LEU A 174 10.37 -1.02 -7.72
C LEU A 174 9.57 -1.65 -6.60
N VAL A 175 9.02 -2.83 -6.83
CA VAL A 175 8.40 -3.58 -5.73
C VAL A 175 9.45 -4.00 -4.71
N ALA A 176 9.03 -4.28 -3.47
CA ALA A 176 9.99 -4.54 -2.38
C ALA A 176 10.97 -5.69 -2.66
N GLY A 177 10.53 -6.76 -3.33
CA GLY A 177 11.39 -7.89 -3.68
C GLY A 177 12.52 -7.51 -4.64
N ASP A 178 12.25 -6.66 -5.63
CA ASP A 178 13.28 -6.19 -6.57
C ASP A 178 14.32 -5.30 -5.87
N ALA A 179 13.86 -4.40 -4.99
CA ALA A 179 14.76 -3.56 -4.20
C ALA A 179 15.64 -4.39 -3.25
N TRP A 180 15.07 -5.42 -2.61
CA TRP A 180 15.85 -6.34 -1.77
C TRP A 180 16.92 -7.07 -2.58
N ARG A 181 16.57 -7.64 -3.74
CA ARG A 181 17.52 -8.31 -4.63
C ARG A 181 18.65 -7.39 -5.07
N ALA A 182 18.34 -6.16 -5.49
CA ALA A 182 19.34 -5.18 -5.90
C ALA A 182 20.27 -4.78 -4.74
N TYR A 183 19.70 -4.57 -3.54
CA TYR A 183 20.49 -4.33 -2.33
C TYR A 183 21.42 -5.50 -2.00
N ARG A 184 20.92 -6.74 -2.05
CA ARG A 184 21.69 -7.96 -1.74
C ARG A 184 22.79 -8.24 -2.75
N ALA A 185 22.59 -7.87 -4.02
CA ALA A 185 23.60 -7.95 -5.06
C ALA A 185 24.68 -6.85 -4.97
N GLY A 186 24.44 -5.78 -4.19
CA GLY A 186 25.31 -4.61 -4.14
C GLY A 186 25.10 -3.63 -5.30
N ASP A 187 24.01 -3.79 -6.05
CA ASP A 187 23.67 -2.98 -7.22
C ASP A 187 22.91 -1.69 -6.85
N ALA A 188 22.48 -1.55 -5.60
CA ALA A 188 21.74 -0.41 -5.11
C ALA A 188 22.33 0.12 -3.79
N ASP A 189 22.47 1.46 -3.68
CA ASP A 189 22.85 2.11 -2.42
C ASP A 189 21.65 2.13 -1.47
N PRO A 190 21.69 1.41 -0.33
CA PRO A 190 20.56 1.35 0.58
C PRO A 190 20.19 2.71 1.19
N GLN A 191 21.11 3.69 1.22
CA GLN A 191 20.83 5.03 1.74
C GLN A 191 19.94 5.85 0.81
N THR A 192 19.67 5.37 -0.40
CA THR A 192 18.71 5.99 -1.32
C THR A 192 17.27 5.48 -1.11
N PHE A 193 17.05 4.52 -0.21
CA PHE A 193 15.74 3.91 0.05
C PHE A 193 15.19 4.38 1.40
N GLY A 194 14.01 5.00 1.39
CA GLY A 194 13.31 5.30 2.64
C GLY A 194 12.22 6.36 2.53
N VAL A 195 11.95 7.00 3.65
CA VAL A 195 11.05 8.17 3.73
C VAL A 195 11.78 9.34 4.36
N ARG A 196 11.65 10.52 3.74
CA ARG A 196 12.16 11.76 4.31
C ARG A 196 11.03 12.45 5.07
N LEU A 197 11.23 12.65 6.36
CA LEU A 197 10.23 13.25 7.24
C LEU A 197 10.78 14.52 7.87
N PRO A 198 9.92 15.49 8.24
CA PRO A 198 10.34 16.69 8.97
C PRO A 198 11.10 16.39 10.28
N THR A 199 10.87 15.22 10.87
CA THR A 199 11.48 14.76 12.13
C THR A 199 12.79 13.98 11.94
N GLY A 200 13.23 13.78 10.70
CA GLY A 200 14.42 13.01 10.34
C GLY A 200 14.11 11.87 9.37
N ASP A 201 15.09 11.51 8.56
CA ASP A 201 14.93 10.50 7.52
C ASP A 201 14.96 9.08 8.12
N LEU A 202 14.11 8.21 7.58
CA LEU A 202 14.10 6.77 7.87
C LEU A 202 14.56 6.04 6.62
N LEU A 203 15.84 5.66 6.58
CA LEU A 203 16.50 5.13 5.39
C LEU A 203 17.16 3.77 5.66
N GLY A 204 17.57 3.08 4.59
CA GLY A 204 18.56 2.02 4.67
C GLY A 204 18.01 0.60 4.77
N PRO A 205 18.87 -0.37 5.12
CA PRO A 205 18.56 -1.80 5.00
C PRO A 205 17.34 -2.26 5.80
N ALA A 206 17.08 -1.65 6.97
CA ALA A 206 15.91 -1.99 7.80
C ALA A 206 14.60 -1.65 7.09
N MET A 207 14.56 -0.53 6.37
CA MET A 207 13.41 -0.13 5.56
C MET A 207 13.20 -1.08 4.37
N ILE A 208 14.28 -1.44 3.65
CA ILE A 208 14.23 -2.41 2.55
C ILE A 208 13.69 -3.76 3.05
N ARG A 209 14.20 -4.26 4.18
CA ARG A 209 13.72 -5.49 4.82
C ARG A 209 12.24 -5.41 5.19
N GLY A 210 11.84 -4.34 5.87
CA GLY A 210 10.46 -4.14 6.32
C GLY A 210 9.47 -4.13 5.15
N ASN A 211 9.84 -3.49 4.02
CA ASN A 211 9.00 -3.46 2.83
C ASN A 211 8.82 -4.85 2.20
N VAL A 212 9.81 -5.76 2.23
CA VAL A 212 9.63 -7.14 1.74
C VAL A 212 8.52 -7.85 2.52
N VAL A 213 8.55 -7.72 3.85
CA VAL A 213 7.55 -8.33 4.74
C VAL A 213 6.18 -7.72 4.51
N ARG A 214 6.08 -6.39 4.42
CA ARG A 214 4.82 -5.67 4.18
C ARG A 214 4.25 -5.91 2.78
N ASP A 215 5.08 -6.02 1.75
CA ASP A 215 4.63 -6.37 0.38
C ASP A 215 4.13 -7.81 0.32
N LEU A 216 4.84 -8.76 0.95
CA LEU A 216 4.37 -10.15 1.05
C LEU A 216 3.03 -10.23 1.79
N ALA A 217 2.85 -9.48 2.87
CA ALA A 217 1.58 -9.39 3.58
C ALA A 217 0.47 -8.77 2.71
N ALA A 218 0.76 -7.70 1.96
CA ALA A 218 -0.18 -7.07 1.04
C ALA A 218 -0.63 -8.02 -0.09
N LEU A 219 0.30 -8.80 -0.65
CA LEU A 219 0.01 -9.87 -1.61
C LEU A 219 -0.89 -10.96 -1.01
N ASN A 220 -0.91 -11.10 0.31
CA ASN A 220 -1.77 -12.00 1.07
C ASN A 220 -3.01 -11.31 1.65
N LYS A 221 -3.37 -10.12 1.15
CA LYS A 221 -4.54 -9.33 1.57
C LYS A 221 -4.50 -8.90 3.04
N VAL A 222 -3.31 -8.67 3.56
CA VAL A 222 -3.06 -8.06 4.86
C VAL A 222 -2.46 -6.68 4.64
N GLU A 223 -3.35 -5.74 4.34
CA GLU A 223 -3.00 -4.37 4.01
C GLU A 223 -2.77 -3.56 5.31
N VAL A 224 -1.57 -3.65 5.89
CA VAL A 224 -1.17 -2.92 7.12
C VAL A 224 -0.88 -1.43 6.87
N LEU A 225 -0.62 -0.64 7.92
CA LEU A 225 -0.06 0.71 7.78
C LEU A 225 1.44 0.65 7.41
N PRO A 226 2.01 1.70 6.79
CA PRO A 226 3.43 1.72 6.43
C PRO A 226 4.39 1.57 7.63
N TRP A 227 3.95 1.93 8.84
CA TRP A 227 4.71 1.87 10.09
C TRP A 227 4.30 0.72 11.03
N ASP A 228 3.50 -0.22 10.55
CA ASP A 228 3.21 -1.47 11.24
C ASP A 228 4.38 -2.45 11.04
N VAL A 229 4.85 -3.07 12.13
CA VAL A 229 5.96 -4.04 12.13
C VAL A 229 5.63 -5.28 12.96
N TRP A 230 6.19 -6.41 12.53
CA TRP A 230 6.15 -7.70 13.20
C TRP A 230 7.26 -8.60 12.63
N GLY A 231 7.70 -9.60 13.39
CA GLY A 231 8.58 -10.66 12.88
C GLY A 231 9.82 -10.10 12.17
N HIS A 232 10.03 -10.48 10.90
CA HIS A 232 11.20 -10.04 10.14
C HIS A 232 11.21 -8.54 9.81
N ALA A 233 10.09 -7.83 9.99
CA ALA A 233 10.02 -6.38 9.79
C ALA A 233 10.48 -5.58 11.02
N GLU A 234 10.68 -6.22 12.18
CA GLU A 234 11.11 -5.52 13.39
C GLU A 234 12.49 -4.87 13.17
N PRO A 235 12.68 -3.60 13.55
CA PRO A 235 13.94 -2.88 13.32
C PRO A 235 15.16 -3.61 13.92
N ASP A 236 14.98 -4.12 15.14
CA ASP A 236 15.99 -4.85 15.92
C ASP A 236 15.94 -6.38 15.72
N GLY A 237 15.17 -6.86 14.73
CA GLY A 237 15.01 -8.28 14.44
C GLY A 237 16.32 -8.99 14.04
N GLU A 238 16.36 -10.31 14.23
CA GLU A 238 17.52 -11.14 13.91
C GLU A 238 17.92 -11.04 12.43
N GLN A 239 19.22 -10.90 12.16
CA GLN A 239 19.78 -10.76 10.81
C GLN A 239 20.77 -11.89 10.47
N GLY A 240 20.56 -13.07 11.07
CA GLY A 240 21.37 -14.25 10.77
C GLY A 240 21.16 -14.75 9.34
N ASP A 241 22.11 -15.55 8.85
CA ASP A 241 22.09 -16.09 7.48
C ASP A 241 20.78 -16.84 7.15
N GLU A 242 20.16 -17.50 8.13
CA GLU A 242 18.87 -18.18 7.96
C GLU A 242 17.73 -17.21 7.66
N VAL A 243 17.66 -16.08 8.39
CA VAL A 243 16.65 -15.04 8.15
C VAL A 243 16.88 -14.36 6.81
N LEU A 244 18.14 -14.08 6.46
CA LEU A 244 18.49 -13.51 5.16
C LEU A 244 18.11 -14.44 4.00
N ALA A 245 18.35 -15.76 4.12
CA ALA A 245 17.96 -16.73 3.11
C ALA A 245 16.43 -16.80 2.91
N VAL A 246 15.68 -16.68 4.01
CA VAL A 246 14.20 -16.64 3.98
C VAL A 246 13.70 -15.35 3.30
N LEU A 247 14.32 -14.20 3.58
CA LEU A 247 14.03 -12.94 2.92
C LEU A 247 14.42 -12.95 1.43
N ASP A 248 15.57 -13.54 1.08
CA ASP A 248 16.01 -13.74 -0.31
C ASP A 248 14.95 -14.55 -1.08
N ARG A 249 14.43 -15.65 -0.49
CA ARG A 249 13.34 -16.45 -1.07
C ARG A 249 12.05 -15.65 -1.23
N ALA A 250 11.67 -14.83 -0.24
CA ALA A 250 10.48 -14.00 -0.32
C ALA A 250 10.58 -12.93 -1.40
N ALA A 251 11.73 -12.30 -1.53
CA ALA A 251 12.01 -11.30 -2.55
C ALA A 251 11.94 -11.89 -3.96
N ASP A 252 12.50 -13.09 -4.18
CA ASP A 252 12.43 -13.79 -5.47
C ASP A 252 10.98 -14.13 -5.86
N LEU A 253 10.15 -14.53 -4.89
CA LEU A 253 8.75 -14.84 -5.14
C LEU A 253 7.89 -13.59 -5.35
N SER A 254 8.18 -12.47 -4.69
CA SER A 254 7.35 -11.25 -4.74
C SER A 254 7.70 -10.28 -5.87
N ALA A 255 8.94 -10.27 -6.38
CA ALA A 255 9.42 -9.37 -7.44
C ALA A 255 8.45 -9.21 -8.64
N GLU A 256 8.03 -10.31 -9.25
CA GLU A 256 7.05 -10.29 -10.35
C GLU A 256 5.64 -10.68 -9.90
N GLY A 257 5.42 -10.76 -8.58
CA GLY A 257 4.22 -11.37 -8.01
C GLY A 257 4.04 -12.80 -8.50
N GLY A 258 5.07 -13.63 -8.26
CA GLY A 258 5.24 -15.02 -8.68
C GLY A 258 4.04 -15.94 -8.39
N PRO A 259 4.18 -17.27 -8.57
CA PRO A 259 3.02 -18.16 -8.56
C PRO A 259 2.17 -17.97 -7.30
N PHE A 260 0.88 -17.68 -7.51
CA PHE A 260 -0.07 -17.35 -6.45
C PHE A 260 0.01 -18.30 -5.26
N GLU A 261 -0.01 -19.62 -5.51
CA GLU A 261 0.05 -20.63 -4.46
C GLU A 261 1.37 -20.60 -3.68
N SER A 262 2.50 -20.35 -4.34
CA SER A 262 3.81 -20.28 -3.69
C SER A 262 3.95 -19.05 -2.79
N ILE A 263 3.37 -17.90 -3.19
CA ILE A 263 3.30 -16.70 -2.35
C ILE A 263 2.44 -16.96 -1.11
N ARG A 264 1.29 -17.63 -1.30
CA ARG A 264 0.38 -18.00 -0.20
C ARG A 264 1.07 -18.95 0.77
N GLU A 265 1.67 -20.04 0.27
CA GLU A 265 2.38 -21.04 1.07
C GLU A 265 3.52 -20.40 1.88
N LEU A 266 4.37 -19.58 1.23
CA LEU A 266 5.46 -18.90 1.91
C LEU A 266 4.96 -18.04 3.08
N TYR A 267 3.91 -17.25 2.85
CA TYR A 267 3.34 -16.37 3.87
C TYR A 267 2.70 -17.15 5.02
N GLU A 268 1.99 -18.24 4.73
CA GLU A 268 1.25 -18.99 5.74
C GLU A 268 2.16 -19.90 6.60
N GLU A 269 3.21 -20.46 6.02
CA GLU A 269 4.01 -21.52 6.64
C GLU A 269 5.34 -21.04 7.21
N THR A 270 5.82 -19.85 6.83
CA THR A 270 7.13 -19.35 7.27
C THR A 270 6.98 -18.41 8.47
N PRO A 271 7.54 -18.75 9.64
CA PRO A 271 7.56 -17.87 10.80
C PRO A 271 8.20 -16.51 10.46
N GLY A 272 7.69 -15.44 11.07
CA GLY A 272 8.24 -14.09 10.87
C GLY A 272 7.68 -13.33 9.67
N PHE A 273 6.98 -13.99 8.73
CA PHE A 273 6.23 -13.31 7.67
C PHE A 273 4.74 -13.18 7.97
N LYS A 274 4.09 -14.26 8.42
CA LYS A 274 2.67 -14.20 8.75
C LYS A 274 2.44 -13.20 9.87
N VAL A 275 1.49 -12.28 9.66
CA VAL A 275 1.01 -11.40 10.73
C VAL A 275 0.44 -12.25 11.85
N SER A 276 0.93 -12.00 13.07
CA SER A 276 0.39 -12.54 14.32
C SER A 276 0.07 -11.35 15.21
N ALA A 277 -1.22 -11.06 15.41
CA ALA A 277 -1.62 -9.99 16.31
C ALA A 277 -1.38 -10.39 17.78
N PRO A 278 -1.12 -9.42 18.68
CA PRO A 278 -0.96 -8.01 18.36
C PRO A 278 0.38 -7.70 17.66
N ILE A 279 0.39 -6.62 16.88
CA ILE A 279 1.60 -6.09 16.22
C ILE A 279 2.04 -4.76 16.86
N VAL A 280 3.23 -4.31 16.51
CA VAL A 280 3.75 -2.99 16.90
C VAL A 280 3.51 -1.99 15.77
N SER A 281 2.99 -0.81 16.11
CA SER A 281 2.75 0.31 15.20
C SER A 281 3.51 1.53 15.70
N TYR A 282 4.44 2.07 14.89
CA TYR A 282 5.13 3.32 15.22
C TYR A 282 4.31 4.52 14.74
N ALA A 283 3.22 4.80 15.46
CA ALA A 283 2.31 5.90 15.17
C ALA A 283 2.98 7.27 15.36
N HIS A 284 2.31 8.33 14.90
CA HIS A 284 2.84 9.70 15.00
C HIS A 284 3.15 10.17 16.44
N ASP A 285 2.47 9.62 17.44
CA ASP A 285 2.62 9.97 18.86
C ASP A 285 3.38 8.92 19.68
N GLY A 286 3.90 7.87 19.05
CA GLY A 286 4.73 6.86 19.69
C GLY A 286 4.36 5.42 19.32
N GLU A 287 5.03 4.49 19.98
CA GLU A 287 4.81 3.06 19.80
C GLU A 287 3.45 2.63 20.38
N ARG A 288 2.68 1.87 19.60
CA ARG A 288 1.39 1.31 19.99
C ARG A 288 1.36 -0.18 19.72
N THR A 289 0.78 -0.94 20.64
CA THR A 289 0.40 -2.34 20.42
C THR A 289 -0.99 -2.37 19.81
N VAL A 290 -1.16 -3.01 18.64
CA VAL A 290 -2.40 -2.95 17.85
C VAL A 290 -2.90 -4.35 17.50
N GLU A 291 -4.21 -4.55 17.73
CA GLU A 291 -4.93 -5.72 17.23
C GLU A 291 -5.43 -5.47 15.80
N LEU A 292 -5.35 -6.51 14.95
CA LEU A 292 -5.78 -6.43 13.56
C LEU A 292 -7.05 -7.25 13.35
N ARG A 293 -8.03 -6.67 12.65
CA ARG A 293 -9.29 -7.35 12.35
C ARG A 293 -9.01 -8.62 11.54
N GLY A 294 -9.41 -9.76 12.08
CA GLY A 294 -9.23 -11.07 11.42
C GLY A 294 -7.92 -11.78 11.74
N TYR A 295 -7.13 -11.29 12.70
CA TYR A 295 -5.90 -11.90 13.22
C TYR A 295 -5.96 -12.08 14.74
#